data_AF-A0A067KPJ6-F1
#
_entry.id   AF-A0A067KPJ6-F1
#
_cell.length_a   1.000
_cell.length_b   1.000
_cell.length_c   1.000
_cell.angle_alpha   90.00
_cell.angle_beta   90.00
_cell.angle_gamma   90.00
#
_symmetry.space_group_name_H-M   'P 1'
#
loop_
_entity.id
_entity.type
_entity.pdbx_description
1 polymer ?
#
loop_
_entity_poly.entity_id
_entity_poly.type
_entity_poly.pdbx_seq_one_letter_code
_entity_poly.pdbx_strand_id
1 'polypeptide(L)'
;MAALAKEPVVKNDVESTTSYFKHSIYQKLAANVAKDAVEEAITKKLDVKFLLSTSNNTIRLADLGCAVGPNTFTSLQSLIDTIKNKCQCPDFSSMPEFQVYFNDQPSNDFNTLFTSLPVQKEYYAGGVPGSFHGRIFPSNYLHVVQCNYALHWLSNLPEELEDNNSPAWSKGKIHYANAPDEVLKVYARQWAKDFNDFLNARAKEIVPGGLLIVVMPSIPDGMPYSELANGILYNCFSSVLLDMAKRVT
;
A
#
# COMPACT_ATOMS: atom_id res chain seq x y z
N MET A 1 5.26 4.78 -9.01
CA MET A 1 5.36 6.16 -9.51
C MET A 1 4.10 6.99 -9.19
N ALA A 2 3.21 6.57 -8.29
CA ALA A 2 1.90 7.22 -8.14
C ALA A 2 1.83 8.35 -7.10
N ALA A 3 2.85 8.56 -6.26
CA ALA A 3 2.79 9.60 -5.23
C ALA A 3 3.54 10.90 -5.56
N LEU A 4 4.25 10.95 -6.68
CA LEU A 4 4.95 12.17 -7.13
C LEU A 4 4.51 12.65 -8.52
N ALA A 5 3.74 11.86 -9.26
CA ALA A 5 3.15 12.32 -10.51
C ALA A 5 1.80 12.99 -10.20
N LYS A 6 1.74 14.32 -10.35
CA LYS A 6 0.47 15.08 -10.47
C LYS A 6 -0.27 14.78 -11.78
N GLU A 7 0.29 13.93 -12.63
CA GLU A 7 -0.32 13.49 -13.89
C GLU A 7 -1.26 12.31 -13.65
N PRO A 8 -2.43 12.29 -14.32
CA PRO A 8 -3.34 11.16 -14.26
C PRO A 8 -2.62 9.89 -14.73
N VAL A 9 -2.84 8.78 -14.02
CA VAL A 9 -2.34 7.48 -14.46
C VAL A 9 -3.01 7.18 -15.81
N VAL A 10 -2.21 7.08 -16.88
CA VAL A 10 -2.66 6.61 -18.19
C VAL A 10 -3.41 5.29 -17.99
N LYS A 11 -4.59 5.15 -18.61
CA LYS A 11 -5.48 3.98 -18.51
C LYS A 11 -4.68 2.69 -18.40
N ASN A 12 -4.78 2.01 -17.26
CA ASN A 12 -4.04 0.78 -16.98
C ASN A 12 -4.81 -0.39 -17.58
N ASP A 13 -4.96 -0.42 -18.91
CA ASP A 13 -5.66 -1.52 -19.58
C ASP A 13 -5.02 -2.86 -19.17
N VAL A 14 -5.83 -3.77 -18.61
CA VAL A 14 -5.39 -5.09 -18.16
C VAL A 14 -4.58 -5.78 -19.25
N GLU A 15 -4.99 -5.62 -20.51
CA GLU A 15 -4.34 -6.28 -21.64
C GLU A 15 -3.06 -5.60 -22.13
N SER A 16 -2.81 -4.35 -21.72
CA SER A 16 -1.61 -3.62 -22.12
C SER A 16 -0.34 -4.28 -21.61
N THR A 17 0.68 -4.37 -22.48
CA THR A 17 2.02 -4.88 -22.15
C THR A 17 2.81 -3.96 -21.23
N THR A 18 2.27 -2.80 -20.86
CA THR A 18 2.90 -1.86 -19.92
C THR A 18 2.10 -1.69 -18.63
N SER A 19 1.00 -2.43 -18.46
CA SER A 19 0.12 -2.27 -17.30
C SER A 19 0.75 -2.78 -16.02
N TYR A 20 0.42 -2.12 -14.90
CA TYR A 20 0.76 -2.62 -13.57
C TYR A 20 0.17 -4.02 -13.32
N PHE A 21 -1.01 -4.28 -13.89
CA PHE A 21 -1.69 -5.57 -13.76
C PHE A 21 -0.81 -6.74 -14.22
N LYS A 22 -0.06 -6.57 -15.32
CA LYS A 22 0.86 -7.59 -15.85
C LYS A 22 2.29 -7.52 -15.26
N HIS A 23 2.69 -6.42 -14.62
CA HIS A 23 4.07 -6.17 -14.16
C HIS A 23 4.22 -6.03 -12.64
N SER A 24 3.31 -6.63 -11.86
CA SER A 24 3.28 -6.53 -10.39
C SER A 24 3.70 -7.82 -9.67
N ILE A 25 4.46 -8.70 -10.34
CA ILE A 25 4.91 -10.00 -9.80
C ILE A 25 5.80 -9.83 -8.56
N TYR A 26 6.64 -8.81 -8.52
CA TYR A 26 7.54 -8.57 -7.38
C TYR A 26 6.75 -8.24 -6.10
N GLN A 27 5.75 -7.37 -6.21
CA GLN A 27 4.84 -7.01 -5.11
C GLN A 27 4.03 -8.23 -4.66
N LYS A 28 3.59 -9.07 -5.61
CA LYS A 28 2.90 -10.33 -5.30
C LYS A 28 3.77 -11.27 -4.48
N LEU A 29 5.01 -11.49 -4.91
CA LEU A 29 5.96 -12.36 -4.22
C LEU A 29 6.27 -11.84 -2.82
N ALA A 30 6.45 -10.53 -2.66
CA ALA A 30 6.72 -9.95 -1.36
C ALA A 30 5.53 -10.04 -0.40
N ALA A 31 4.30 -9.85 -0.87
CA ALA A 31 3.10 -10.10 -0.07
C ALA A 31 3.00 -11.58 0.34
N ASN A 32 3.34 -12.50 -0.58
CA ASN A 32 3.35 -13.94 -0.28
C ASN A 32 4.38 -14.33 0.78
N VAL A 33 5.55 -13.69 0.84
CA VAL A 33 6.54 -13.95 1.89
C VAL A 33 6.00 -13.62 3.29
N ALA A 34 5.14 -12.61 3.40
CA ALA A 34 4.51 -12.22 4.66
C ALA A 34 3.23 -13.02 4.98
N LYS A 35 2.76 -13.87 4.07
CA LYS A 35 1.45 -14.52 4.16
C LYS A 35 1.28 -15.30 5.45
N ASP A 36 2.19 -16.23 5.76
CA ASP A 36 2.07 -17.10 6.94
C ASP A 36 2.07 -16.28 8.24
N ALA A 37 2.89 -15.22 8.32
CA ALA A 37 2.92 -14.33 9.48
C ALA A 37 1.61 -13.54 9.64
N VAL A 38 0.98 -13.14 8.54
CA VAL A 38 -0.33 -12.49 8.54
C VAL A 38 -1.43 -13.45 8.97
N GLU A 39 -1.43 -14.68 8.44
CA GLU A 39 -2.39 -15.72 8.82
C GLU A 39 -2.27 -16.08 10.30
N GLU A 40 -1.05 -16.19 10.81
CA GLU A 40 -0.78 -16.41 12.24
C GLU A 40 -1.29 -15.23 13.08
N ALA A 41 -1.05 -13.98 12.66
CA ALA A 41 -1.52 -12.81 13.37
C ALA A 41 -3.06 -12.77 13.46
N ILE A 42 -3.77 -13.07 12.37
CA ILE A 42 -5.23 -13.17 12.37
C ILE A 42 -5.68 -14.31 13.31
N THR A 43 -5.07 -15.48 13.18
CA THR A 43 -5.45 -16.67 13.96
C THR A 43 -5.26 -16.46 15.45
N LYS A 44 -4.15 -15.84 15.87
CA LYS A 44 -3.79 -15.69 17.28
C LYS A 44 -4.31 -14.41 17.94
N LYS A 45 -4.44 -13.31 17.19
CA LYS A 45 -4.68 -11.97 17.76
C LYS A 45 -6.05 -11.39 17.45
N LEU A 46 -6.71 -11.82 16.37
CA LEU A 46 -8.01 -11.27 16.00
C LEU A 46 -9.14 -12.00 16.74
N ASP A 47 -9.77 -11.34 17.71
CA ASP A 47 -10.97 -11.87 18.36
C ASP A 47 -12.20 -11.68 17.47
N VAL A 48 -12.35 -12.58 16.49
CA VAL A 48 -13.43 -12.50 15.50
C VAL A 48 -14.81 -12.58 16.17
N LYS A 49 -14.96 -13.33 17.27
CA LYS A 49 -16.23 -13.45 17.99
C LYS A 49 -16.64 -12.11 18.60
N PHE A 50 -15.70 -11.44 19.27
CA PHE A 50 -15.93 -10.09 19.78
C PHE A 50 -16.29 -9.12 18.65
N LEU A 51 -15.51 -9.10 17.56
CA LEU A 51 -15.75 -8.19 16.44
C LEU A 51 -17.12 -8.40 15.80
N LEU A 52 -17.55 -9.65 15.58
CA LEU A 52 -18.87 -9.96 15.02
C LEU A 52 -20.03 -9.56 15.94
N SER A 53 -19.86 -9.70 17.25
CA SER A 53 -20.88 -9.30 18.23
C SER A 53 -21.17 -7.80 18.22
N THR A 54 -20.21 -6.98 17.77
CA THR A 54 -20.32 -5.50 17.74
C THR A 54 -20.63 -4.93 16.34
N SER A 55 -20.75 -5.79 15.33
CA SER A 55 -20.78 -5.36 13.91
C SER A 55 -21.93 -5.95 13.10
N ASN A 56 -22.98 -6.46 13.76
CA ASN A 56 -24.10 -7.15 13.10
C ASN A 56 -23.61 -8.26 12.16
N ASN A 57 -22.66 -9.07 12.63
CA ASN A 57 -22.09 -10.19 11.86
C ASN A 57 -21.39 -9.78 10.54
N THR A 58 -20.86 -8.55 10.45
CA THR A 58 -20.15 -8.04 9.26
C THR A 58 -18.70 -7.71 9.55
N ILE A 59 -17.75 -8.30 8.81
CA ILE A 59 -16.34 -7.91 8.84
C ILE A 59 -16.06 -6.94 7.68
N ARG A 60 -15.55 -5.77 8.04
CA ARG A 60 -15.11 -4.72 7.11
C ARG A 60 -13.60 -4.73 6.96
N LEU A 61 -13.13 -4.92 5.73
CA LEU A 61 -11.72 -4.90 5.36
C LEU A 61 -11.42 -3.70 4.47
N ALA A 62 -10.19 -3.18 4.54
CA ALA A 62 -9.70 -2.21 3.58
C ALA A 62 -8.29 -2.58 3.07
N ASP A 63 -8.04 -2.35 1.78
CA ASP A 63 -6.71 -2.35 1.19
C ASP A 63 -6.32 -0.93 0.79
N LEU A 64 -5.27 -0.41 1.42
CA LEU A 64 -4.80 0.96 1.25
C LEU A 64 -3.62 0.99 0.25
N GLY A 65 -3.86 1.61 -0.91
CA GLY A 65 -2.96 1.55 -2.06
C GLY A 65 -3.21 0.29 -2.90
N CYS A 66 -4.47 0.02 -3.25
CA CYS A 66 -4.90 -1.20 -3.93
C CYS A 66 -4.44 -1.29 -5.40
N ALA A 67 -4.03 -0.17 -6.01
CA ALA A 67 -3.83 -0.02 -7.44
C ALA A 67 -5.03 -0.54 -8.24
N VAL A 68 -4.78 -1.31 -9.30
CA VAL A 68 -5.81 -1.84 -10.24
C VAL A 68 -5.98 -3.36 -10.18
N GLY A 69 -5.27 -4.04 -9.27
CA GLY A 69 -5.16 -5.51 -9.24
C GLY A 69 -4.01 -6.07 -10.09
N PRO A 70 -3.83 -7.42 -10.13
CA PRO A 70 -4.66 -8.43 -9.45
C PRO A 70 -4.29 -8.66 -7.97
N ASN A 71 -3.16 -8.13 -7.51
CA ASN A 71 -2.60 -8.45 -6.19
C ASN A 71 -3.55 -8.15 -5.03
N THR A 72 -4.27 -7.03 -5.09
CA THR A 72 -5.27 -6.64 -4.08
C THR A 72 -6.32 -7.73 -3.88
N PHE A 73 -6.84 -8.32 -4.97
CA PHE A 73 -7.86 -9.36 -4.93
C PHE A 73 -7.34 -10.64 -4.29
N THR A 74 -6.14 -11.09 -4.68
CA THR A 74 -5.53 -12.30 -4.10
C THR A 74 -5.24 -12.13 -2.61
N SER A 75 -4.72 -10.97 -2.21
CA SER A 75 -4.39 -10.69 -0.81
C SER A 75 -5.65 -10.64 0.05
N LEU A 76 -6.67 -9.90 -0.37
CA LEU A 76 -7.94 -9.80 0.37
C LEU A 76 -8.68 -11.14 0.44
N GLN A 77 -8.68 -11.92 -0.64
CA GLN A 77 -9.28 -13.26 -0.61
C GLN A 77 -8.57 -14.15 0.42
N SER A 78 -7.24 -14.12 0.47
CA SER A 78 -6.48 -14.86 1.48
C SER A 78 -6.88 -14.45 2.90
N LEU A 79 -7.01 -13.16 3.20
CA LEU A 79 -7.46 -12.67 4.51
C LEU A 79 -8.87 -13.16 4.86
N ILE A 80 -9.79 -13.09 3.89
CA ILE A 80 -11.17 -13.56 4.05
C ILE A 80 -11.18 -15.05 4.36
N ASP A 81 -10.44 -15.86 3.60
CA ASP A 81 -10.36 -17.30 3.80
C ASP A 81 -9.82 -17.66 5.18
N THR A 82 -8.77 -16.96 5.65
CA THR A 82 -8.25 -17.15 7.02
C THR A 82 -9.30 -16.84 8.09
N ILE A 83 -10.05 -15.73 7.94
CA ILE A 83 -11.11 -15.35 8.88
C ILE A 83 -12.25 -16.38 8.82
N LYS A 84 -12.64 -16.82 7.63
CA LYS A 84 -13.67 -17.85 7.44
C LYS A 84 -13.30 -19.15 8.13
N ASN A 85 -12.08 -19.64 7.93
CA ASN A 85 -11.58 -20.87 8.56
C ASN A 85 -11.62 -20.77 10.09
N LYS A 86 -11.30 -19.59 10.65
CA LYS A 86 -11.43 -19.35 12.09
C LYS A 86 -12.89 -19.35 12.58
N CYS A 87 -13.85 -18.99 11.71
CA CYS A 87 -15.29 -19.01 12.01
C CYS A 87 -15.93 -20.40 11.88
N GLN A 88 -15.26 -21.39 11.27
CA GLN A 88 -15.80 -22.76 11.13
C GLN A 88 -15.78 -23.56 12.44
N CYS A 89 -15.24 -22.99 13.52
CA CYS A 89 -15.31 -23.61 14.85
C CYS A 89 -16.76 -23.64 15.39
N PRO A 90 -17.13 -24.60 16.25
CA PRO A 90 -18.50 -24.78 16.77
C PRO A 90 -19.11 -23.56 17.49
N ASP A 91 -18.28 -22.58 17.85
CA ASP A 91 -18.66 -21.40 18.62
C ASP A 91 -19.38 -20.31 17.80
N PHE A 92 -19.53 -20.48 16.48
CA PHE A 92 -20.16 -19.50 15.58
C PHE A 92 -21.50 -20.01 15.03
N SER A 93 -22.55 -19.21 15.19
CA SER A 93 -23.91 -19.55 14.74
C SER A 93 -24.14 -19.35 13.24
N SER A 94 -23.35 -18.48 12.59
CA SER A 94 -23.46 -18.15 11.18
C SER A 94 -22.15 -17.61 10.63
N MET A 95 -21.90 -17.79 9.33
CA MET A 95 -20.76 -17.19 8.65
C MET A 95 -20.92 -15.66 8.57
N PRO A 96 -19.84 -14.89 8.72
CA PRO A 96 -19.90 -13.44 8.61
C PRO A 96 -20.06 -12.97 7.16
N GLU A 97 -20.73 -11.84 7.00
CA GLU A 97 -20.69 -11.08 5.74
C GLU A 97 -19.39 -10.29 5.66
N PHE A 98 -18.84 -10.16 4.45
CA PHE A 98 -17.60 -9.43 4.21
C PHE A 98 -17.85 -8.19 3.37
N GLN A 99 -17.37 -7.04 3.83
CA GLN A 99 -17.38 -5.78 3.09
C GLN A 99 -15.94 -5.31 2.90
N VAL A 100 -15.52 -5.18 1.65
CA VAL A 100 -14.15 -4.86 1.25
C VAL A 100 -14.11 -3.49 0.62
N TYR A 101 -13.19 -2.67 1.10
CA TYR A 101 -12.90 -1.35 0.54
C TYR A 101 -11.54 -1.31 -0.14
N PHE A 102 -11.53 -0.90 -1.39
CA PHE A 102 -10.32 -0.67 -2.18
C PHE A 102 -10.02 0.83 -2.16
N ASN A 103 -8.95 1.22 -1.47
CA ASN A 103 -8.52 2.61 -1.41
C ASN A 103 -7.28 2.83 -2.28
N ASP A 104 -7.29 3.93 -3.01
CA ASP A 104 -6.12 4.46 -3.70
C ASP A 104 -6.31 5.98 -3.94
N GLN A 105 -5.32 6.63 -4.54
CA GLN A 105 -5.43 8.02 -4.94
C GLN A 105 -6.62 8.24 -5.89
N PRO A 106 -7.25 9.43 -5.89
CA PRO A 106 -8.32 9.74 -6.83
C PRO A 106 -7.94 9.58 -8.32
N SER A 107 -6.65 9.67 -8.64
CA SER A 107 -6.10 9.47 -9.98
C SER A 107 -5.91 8.00 -10.37
N ASN A 108 -6.18 7.05 -9.47
CA ASN A 108 -6.13 5.62 -9.78
C ASN A 108 -7.25 5.22 -10.76
N ASP A 109 -6.99 4.20 -11.57
CA ASP A 109 -7.94 3.67 -12.54
C ASP A 109 -8.92 2.68 -11.87
N PHE A 110 -9.86 3.22 -11.10
CA PHE A 110 -10.92 2.44 -10.45
C PHE A 110 -11.83 1.71 -11.45
N ASN A 111 -11.95 2.20 -12.69
CA ASN A 111 -12.72 1.50 -13.72
C ASN A 111 -12.08 0.15 -14.05
N THR A 112 -10.76 0.13 -14.27
CA THR A 112 -10.02 -1.13 -14.48
C THR A 112 -10.14 -2.03 -13.24
N LEU A 113 -9.98 -1.48 -12.03
CA LEU A 113 -10.15 -2.25 -10.80
C LEU A 113 -11.52 -2.94 -10.75
N PHE A 114 -12.61 -2.19 -10.94
CA PHE A 114 -13.97 -2.72 -10.81
C PHE A 114 -14.34 -3.70 -11.92
N THR A 115 -13.90 -3.46 -13.15
CA THR A 115 -14.11 -4.39 -14.27
C THR A 115 -13.30 -5.69 -14.12
N SER A 116 -12.23 -5.65 -13.32
CA SER A 116 -11.35 -6.79 -13.05
C SER A 116 -11.67 -7.55 -11.76
N LEU A 117 -12.74 -7.16 -11.04
CA LEU A 117 -13.15 -7.85 -9.81
C LEU A 117 -13.49 -9.32 -10.10
N PRO A 118 -13.10 -10.26 -9.22
CA PRO A 118 -13.48 -11.66 -9.37
C PRO A 118 -15.00 -11.84 -9.41
N VAL A 119 -15.49 -12.60 -10.40
CA VAL A 119 -16.93 -12.86 -10.58
C VAL A 119 -17.52 -13.60 -9.37
N GLN A 120 -16.81 -14.59 -8.86
CA GLN A 120 -17.23 -15.46 -7.75
C GLN A 120 -16.76 -14.96 -6.37
N LYS A 121 -16.59 -13.65 -6.19
CA LYS A 121 -16.21 -13.07 -4.90
C LYS A 121 -17.33 -13.25 -3.87
N GLU A 122 -16.96 -13.60 -2.65
CA GLU A 122 -17.88 -13.78 -1.51
C GLU A 122 -17.87 -12.56 -0.57
N TYR A 123 -17.74 -11.36 -1.15
CA TYR A 123 -17.72 -10.09 -0.43
C TYR A 123 -18.36 -8.97 -1.24
N TYR A 124 -18.90 -7.98 -0.55
CA TYR A 124 -19.32 -6.71 -1.13
C TYR A 124 -18.10 -5.80 -1.31
N ALA A 125 -18.01 -5.12 -2.45
CA ALA A 125 -16.86 -4.30 -2.82
C ALA A 125 -17.26 -2.82 -2.94
N GLY A 126 -16.39 -1.93 -2.45
CA GLY A 126 -16.50 -0.48 -2.67
C GLY A 126 -15.13 0.15 -2.91
N GLY A 127 -15.07 1.19 -3.75
CA GLY A 127 -13.86 2.01 -3.91
C GLY A 127 -13.89 3.24 -3.02
N VAL A 128 -12.73 3.65 -2.52
CA VAL A 128 -12.57 4.84 -1.66
C VAL A 128 -11.42 5.69 -2.22
N PRO A 129 -11.70 6.68 -3.08
CA PRO A 129 -10.67 7.56 -3.60
C PRO A 129 -10.18 8.54 -2.51
N GLY A 130 -8.87 8.58 -2.27
CA GLY A 130 -8.28 9.51 -1.31
C GLY A 130 -6.91 9.05 -0.80
N SER A 131 -6.10 10.00 -0.35
CA SER A 131 -4.79 9.70 0.23
C SER A 131 -4.93 9.01 1.59
N PHE A 132 -4.33 7.83 1.73
CA PHE A 132 -4.29 7.12 3.01
C PHE A 132 -3.43 7.82 4.07
N HIS A 133 -2.65 8.86 3.74
CA HIS A 133 -1.95 9.65 4.75
C HIS A 133 -2.94 10.45 5.64
N GLY A 134 -4.16 10.66 5.15
CA GLY A 134 -5.26 11.28 5.89
C GLY A 134 -6.36 10.30 6.31
N ARG A 135 -7.43 10.86 6.87
CA ARG A 135 -8.67 10.12 7.18
C ARG A 135 -9.48 9.89 5.91
N ILE A 136 -9.90 8.65 5.69
CA ILE A 136 -10.68 8.16 4.54
C ILE A 136 -11.90 7.31 4.97
N PHE A 137 -12.00 6.95 6.27
CA PHE A 137 -13.16 6.25 6.82
C PHE A 137 -13.72 6.94 8.09
N PRO A 138 -15.00 6.66 8.44
CA PRO A 138 -15.56 7.00 9.74
C PRO A 138 -14.76 6.37 10.89
N SER A 139 -14.91 6.92 12.09
CA SER A 139 -14.23 6.37 13.26
C SER A 139 -14.79 4.99 13.63
N ASN A 140 -13.94 4.08 14.11
CA ASN A 140 -14.33 2.72 14.54
C ASN A 140 -15.16 1.98 13.48
N TYR A 141 -14.70 1.98 12.23
CA TYR A 141 -15.43 1.42 11.10
C TYR A 141 -14.80 0.14 10.53
N LEU A 142 -13.46 0.09 10.47
CA LEU A 142 -12.72 -0.99 9.84
C LEU A 142 -12.27 -2.03 10.87
N HIS A 143 -12.31 -3.31 10.51
CA HIS A 143 -11.90 -4.42 11.36
C HIS A 143 -10.49 -4.90 11.02
N VAL A 144 -10.19 -5.00 9.72
CA VAL A 144 -8.87 -5.40 9.22
C VAL A 144 -8.45 -4.44 8.12
N VAL A 145 -7.27 -3.87 8.24
CA VAL A 145 -6.69 -2.98 7.22
C VAL A 145 -5.38 -3.57 6.77
N GLN A 146 -5.19 -3.72 5.46
CA GLN A 146 -3.89 -4.02 4.88
C GLN A 146 -3.36 -2.83 4.08
N CYS A 147 -2.04 -2.70 4.03
CA CYS A 147 -1.34 -1.75 3.18
C CYS A 147 -0.09 -2.45 2.64
N ASN A 148 -0.18 -2.95 1.41
CA ASN A 148 0.88 -3.72 0.77
C ASN A 148 1.56 -2.86 -0.29
N TYR A 149 2.87 -2.64 -0.14
CA TYR A 149 3.71 -1.95 -1.12
C TYR A 149 3.22 -0.53 -1.50
N ALA A 150 2.56 0.16 -0.56
CA ALA A 150 2.08 1.52 -0.77
C ALA A 150 2.68 2.54 0.19
N LEU A 151 2.87 2.20 1.47
CA LEU A 151 3.27 3.16 2.51
C LEU A 151 4.68 3.76 2.37
N HIS A 152 5.52 3.19 1.51
CA HIS A 152 6.84 3.77 1.19
C HIS A 152 6.76 4.99 0.26
N TRP A 153 5.58 5.25 -0.33
CA TRP A 153 5.33 6.43 -1.13
C TRP A 153 5.01 7.63 -0.22
N LEU A 154 5.89 8.64 -0.27
CA LEU A 154 5.72 9.89 0.48
C LEU A 154 4.46 10.65 0.05
N SER A 155 3.89 11.42 0.96
CA SER A 155 2.72 12.26 0.66
C SER A 155 3.07 13.43 -0.26
N ASN A 156 4.30 13.95 -0.16
CA ASN A 156 4.80 15.08 -0.93
C ASN A 156 6.32 14.96 -1.14
N LEU A 157 6.84 15.65 -2.15
CA LEU A 157 8.28 15.90 -2.27
C LEU A 157 8.66 16.98 -1.25
N PRO A 158 9.68 16.75 -0.40
CA PRO A 158 10.17 17.80 0.48
C PRO A 158 10.74 18.98 -0.30
N GLU A 159 10.35 20.20 0.08
CA GLU A 159 10.75 21.45 -0.60
C GLU A 159 12.27 21.62 -0.66
N GLU A 160 12.99 21.13 0.37
CA GLU A 160 14.45 21.22 0.41
C GLU A 160 15.16 20.37 -0.66
N LEU A 161 14.45 19.44 -1.32
CA LEU A 161 14.98 18.70 -2.48
C LEU A 161 14.81 19.48 -3.79
N GLU A 162 13.92 20.47 -3.82
CA GLU A 162 13.60 21.29 -5.00
C GLU A 162 14.38 22.62 -5.03
N ASP A 163 14.85 23.10 -3.87
CA ASP A 163 15.68 24.31 -3.79
C ASP A 163 17.14 24.02 -4.15
N ASN A 164 17.61 24.54 -5.29
CA ASN A 164 19.00 24.38 -5.73
C ASN A 164 20.05 24.97 -4.76
N ASN A 165 19.65 25.81 -3.80
CA ASN A 165 20.55 26.35 -2.77
C ASN A 165 20.58 25.50 -1.50
N SER A 166 19.69 24.53 -1.38
CA SER A 166 19.61 23.63 -0.24
C SER A 166 20.80 22.66 -0.23
N PRO A 167 21.38 22.33 0.94
CA PRO A 167 22.38 21.28 1.05
C PRO A 167 21.79 19.88 0.76
N ALA A 168 20.46 19.74 0.74
CA ALA A 168 19.76 18.54 0.34
C ALA A 168 19.40 18.51 -1.16
N TRP A 169 19.83 19.51 -1.94
CA TRP A 169 19.67 19.49 -3.39
C TRP A 169 20.53 18.41 -4.03
N SER A 170 19.87 17.36 -4.54
CA SER A 170 20.57 16.21 -5.11
C SER A 170 20.66 16.29 -6.64
N LYS A 171 21.48 17.23 -7.14
CA LYS A 171 21.66 17.43 -8.59
C LYS A 171 21.99 16.14 -9.32
N GLY A 172 21.24 15.86 -10.39
CA GLY A 172 21.47 14.71 -11.27
C GLY A 172 21.06 13.37 -10.67
N LYS A 173 20.30 13.37 -9.58
CA LYS A 173 19.70 12.17 -8.99
C LYS A 173 18.19 12.34 -8.88
N ILE A 174 17.48 11.22 -8.96
CA ILE A 174 16.02 11.15 -8.80
C ILE A 174 15.60 10.52 -7.47
N HIS A 175 16.57 10.10 -6.65
CA HIS A 175 16.37 9.46 -5.36
C HIS A 175 17.64 9.56 -4.50
N TYR A 176 17.61 9.02 -3.28
CA TYR A 176 18.70 9.14 -2.30
C TYR A 176 19.78 8.05 -2.35
N ALA A 177 19.87 7.25 -3.42
CA ALA A 177 20.92 6.25 -3.56
C ALA A 177 22.30 6.93 -3.73
N ASN A 178 23.26 6.57 -2.85
CA ASN A 178 24.58 7.21 -2.73
C ASN A 178 24.50 8.74 -2.54
N ALA A 179 23.38 9.28 -2.05
CA ALA A 179 23.21 10.71 -1.84
C ALA A 179 23.86 11.16 -0.53
N PRO A 180 24.20 12.46 -0.39
CA PRO A 180 24.66 13.01 0.88
C PRO A 180 23.64 12.80 2.02
N ASP A 181 24.13 12.74 3.26
CA ASP A 181 23.31 12.52 4.44
C ASP A 181 22.18 13.54 4.59
N GLU A 182 22.38 14.76 4.11
CA GLU A 182 21.38 15.83 4.09
C GLU A 182 20.13 15.43 3.31
N VAL A 183 20.32 14.77 2.16
CA VAL A 183 19.22 14.23 1.34
C VAL A 183 18.49 13.14 2.11
N LEU A 184 19.23 12.21 2.72
CA LEU A 184 18.66 11.10 3.50
C LEU A 184 17.84 11.62 4.68
N LYS A 185 18.35 12.61 5.42
CA LYS A 185 17.64 13.25 6.56
C LYS A 185 16.32 13.88 6.11
N VAL A 186 16.30 14.53 4.95
CA VAL A 186 15.09 15.15 4.40
C VAL A 186 14.04 14.10 4.05
N TYR A 187 14.42 13.02 3.35
CA TYR A 187 13.52 11.90 3.07
C TYR A 187 13.02 11.22 4.35
N ALA A 188 13.91 10.97 5.32
CA ALA A 188 13.57 10.32 6.58
C ALA A 188 12.58 11.13 7.41
N ARG A 189 12.76 12.46 7.48
CA ARG A 189 11.83 13.37 8.17
C ARG A 189 10.44 13.37 7.52
N GLN A 190 10.37 13.41 6.19
CA GLN A 190 9.10 13.36 5.48
C GLN A 190 8.40 12.01 5.69
N TRP A 191 9.14 10.91 5.58
CA TRP A 191 8.62 9.56 5.85
C TRP A 191 8.11 9.43 7.29
N ALA A 192 8.85 9.94 8.27
CA ALA A 192 8.43 9.88 9.68
C ALA A 192 7.13 10.65 9.92
N LYS A 193 6.99 11.84 9.31
CA LYS A 193 5.74 12.62 9.35
C LYS A 193 4.59 11.84 8.72
N ASP A 194 4.80 11.32 7.51
CA ASP A 194 3.81 10.59 6.74
C ASP A 194 3.34 9.31 7.45
N PHE A 195 4.29 8.56 8.02
CA PHE A 195 3.99 7.36 8.78
C PHE A 195 3.20 7.67 10.05
N ASN A 196 3.56 8.75 10.76
CA ASN A 196 2.80 9.22 11.91
C ASN A 196 1.37 9.65 11.53
N ASP A 197 1.20 10.39 10.43
CA ASP A 197 -0.12 10.82 9.97
C ASP A 197 -0.98 9.62 9.55
N PHE A 198 -0.39 8.66 8.83
CA PHE A 198 -1.02 7.38 8.52
C PHE A 198 -1.49 6.65 9.78
N LEU A 199 -0.61 6.43 10.77
CA LEU A 199 -0.98 5.74 12.00
C LEU A 199 -2.07 6.48 12.79
N ASN A 200 -2.00 7.81 12.86
CA ASN A 200 -3.01 8.63 13.54
C ASN A 200 -4.38 8.56 12.86
N ALA A 201 -4.42 8.47 11.53
CA ALA A 201 -5.66 8.26 10.81
C ALA A 201 -6.21 6.85 11.05
N ARG A 202 -5.37 5.81 10.92
CA ARG A 202 -5.76 4.41 11.14
C ARG A 202 -6.23 4.14 12.56
N ALA A 203 -5.58 4.72 13.57
CA ALA A 203 -5.95 4.56 14.97
C ALA A 203 -7.38 5.07 15.27
N LYS A 204 -7.89 6.02 14.49
CA LYS A 204 -9.26 6.50 14.63
C LYS A 204 -10.27 5.65 13.84
N GLU A 205 -9.85 5.08 12.71
CA GLU A 205 -10.71 4.35 11.77
C GLU A 205 -10.89 2.88 12.12
N ILE A 206 -9.86 2.26 12.69
CA ILE A 206 -9.86 0.84 13.06
C ILE A 206 -10.57 0.69 14.41
N VAL A 207 -11.49 -0.28 14.50
CA VAL A 207 -12.20 -0.61 15.74
C VAL A 207 -11.24 -1.10 16.83
N PRO A 208 -11.58 -0.95 18.12
CA PRO A 208 -10.87 -1.64 19.18
C PRO A 208 -10.79 -3.16 18.91
N GLY A 209 -9.59 -3.72 19.01
CA GLY A 209 -9.33 -5.13 18.68
C GLY A 209 -9.17 -5.44 17.18
N GLY A 210 -9.28 -4.43 16.31
CA GLY A 210 -8.98 -4.56 14.89
C GLY A 210 -7.49 -4.70 14.59
N LEU A 211 -7.16 -5.06 13.35
CA LEU A 211 -5.80 -5.37 12.93
C LEU A 211 -5.35 -4.47 11.77
N LEU A 212 -4.14 -3.91 11.90
CA LEU A 212 -3.43 -3.22 10.82
C LEU A 212 -2.25 -4.09 10.36
N ILE A 213 -2.21 -4.40 9.06
CA ILE A 213 -1.18 -5.18 8.39
C ILE A 213 -0.45 -4.26 7.41
N VAL A 214 0.87 -4.17 7.52
CA VAL A 214 1.70 -3.37 6.62
C VAL A 214 2.84 -4.23 6.08
N VAL A 215 2.93 -4.35 4.76
CA VAL A 215 4.04 -5.00 4.06
C VAL A 215 4.67 -3.98 3.13
N MET A 216 5.94 -3.62 3.35
CA MET A 216 6.61 -2.61 2.54
C MET A 216 8.11 -2.89 2.40
N PRO A 217 8.77 -2.33 1.36
CA PRO A 217 10.22 -2.30 1.30
C PRO A 217 10.81 -1.61 2.52
N SER A 218 11.91 -2.14 3.03
CA SER A 218 12.67 -1.56 4.14
C SER A 218 14.17 -1.68 3.86
N ILE A 219 14.99 -1.04 4.71
CA ILE A 219 16.45 -1.11 4.64
C ILE A 219 16.89 -2.09 5.74
N PRO A 220 17.49 -3.25 5.39
CA PRO A 220 18.08 -4.15 6.37
C PRO A 220 19.15 -3.45 7.20
N ASP A 221 19.27 -3.87 8.47
CA ASP A 221 20.28 -3.32 9.36
C ASP A 221 21.70 -3.52 8.79
N GLY A 222 22.52 -2.47 8.88
CA GLY A 222 23.88 -2.43 8.34
C GLY A 222 24.00 -2.38 6.80
N MET A 223 22.89 -2.37 6.04
CA MET A 223 22.93 -2.34 4.58
C MET A 223 22.68 -0.93 4.03
N PRO A 224 23.54 -0.38 3.16
CA PRO A 224 23.28 0.90 2.52
C PRO A 224 22.15 0.79 1.49
N TYR A 225 21.34 1.85 1.37
CA TYR A 225 20.22 1.87 0.42
C TYR A 225 20.66 1.62 -1.03
N SER A 226 21.88 2.04 -1.40
CA SER A 226 22.42 1.88 -2.75
C SER A 226 22.68 0.43 -3.15
N GLU A 227 22.77 -0.50 -2.18
CA GLU A 227 22.92 -1.94 -2.42
C GLU A 227 21.56 -2.66 -2.55
N LEU A 228 20.46 -1.99 -2.23
CA LEU A 228 19.12 -2.55 -2.38
C LEU A 228 18.68 -2.53 -3.84
N ALA A 229 17.83 -3.50 -4.22
CA ALA A 229 17.24 -3.57 -5.56
C ALA A 229 16.59 -2.24 -5.99
N ASN A 230 15.89 -1.55 -5.07
CA ASN A 230 15.32 -0.24 -5.34
C ASN A 230 16.38 0.85 -5.52
N GLY A 231 17.46 0.84 -4.74
CA GLY A 231 18.56 1.79 -4.89
C GLY A 231 19.27 1.63 -6.24
N ILE A 232 19.54 0.38 -6.64
CA ILE A 232 20.10 0.05 -7.95
C ILE A 232 19.15 0.50 -9.06
N LEU A 233 17.86 0.19 -8.94
CA LEU A 233 16.83 0.58 -9.91
C LEU A 233 16.79 2.10 -10.14
N TYR A 234 16.73 2.88 -9.05
CA TYR A 234 16.69 4.35 -9.16
C TYR A 234 18.00 4.93 -9.71
N ASN A 235 19.16 4.33 -9.42
CA ASN A 235 20.42 4.71 -10.04
C ASN A 235 20.39 4.47 -11.56
N CYS A 236 19.91 3.30 -12.00
CA CYS A 236 19.76 2.99 -13.43
C CYS A 236 18.82 3.98 -14.13
N PHE A 237 17.66 4.28 -13.54
CA PHE A 237 16.73 5.28 -14.07
C PHE A 237 17.34 6.68 -14.13
N SER A 238 18.08 7.08 -13.10
CA SER A 238 18.78 8.37 -13.09
C SER A 238 19.75 8.50 -14.26
N SER A 239 20.53 7.45 -14.54
CA SER A 239 21.47 7.41 -15.66
C SER A 239 20.76 7.52 -17.02
N VAL A 240 19.67 6.78 -17.21
CA VAL A 240 18.87 6.83 -18.45
C VAL A 240 18.29 8.24 -18.67
N LEU A 241 17.73 8.85 -17.62
CA LEU A 241 17.17 10.21 -17.71
C LEU A 241 18.23 11.26 -18.01
N LEU A 242 19.42 11.15 -17.43
CA LEU A 242 20.54 12.03 -17.74
C LEU A 242 20.99 11.89 -19.19
N ASP A 243 21.05 10.67 -19.72
CA ASP A 243 21.42 10.44 -21.11
C ASP A 243 20.35 10.94 -22.08
N MET A 244 19.07 10.83 -21.73
CA MET A 244 17.98 11.44 -22.50
C MET A 244 18.08 12.96 -22.50
N ALA A 245 18.33 13.59 -21.34
CA ALA A 245 18.46 15.04 -21.24
C ALA A 245 19.59 15.60 -22.11
N LYS A 246 20.72 14.90 -22.19
CA LYS A 246 21.87 15.27 -23.06
C LYS A 246 21.58 15.18 -24.56
N ARG A 247 20.57 14.40 -24.98
CA ARG A 247 20.21 14.24 -26.41
C ARG A 247 19.27 15.35 -26.90
N VAL A 248 18.69 16.13 -25.99
CA VAL A 248 17.74 17.21 -26.30
C VAL A 248 18.42 18.59 -26.25
N THR A 249 19.67 18.66 -25.76
CA THR A 249 20.55 19.82 -25.74
C THR A 249 21.58 19.77 -26.85
#